data_AF-A0A2C9XQZ7-F1
#
_entry.id   AF-A0A2C9XQZ7-F1
#
_cell.length_a   1.000
_cell.length_b   1.000
_cell.length_c   1.000
_cell.angle_alpha   90.00
_cell.angle_beta   90.00
_cell.angle_gamma   90.00
#
_symmetry.space_group_name_H-M   'P 1'
#
loop_
_entity.id
_entity.type
_entity.pdbx_description
1 polymer ?
#
loop_
_entity_poly.entity_id
_entity_poly.type
_entity_poly.pdbx_seq_one_letter_code
_entity_poly.pdbx_strand_id
1 'polypeptide(L)'
;MWNDIPPSKEKWDLWNKLRGAEVYKKPPSIRVEDSTVELPPLSKFVSELTPTFYPNDHEIRTAIVAQIKERLPIDFNFRTFAGVKVNKMPDFLKSFVEDLEENLVQALDYLDTGIAIFKNLSSKAILSETKEGQYLTKLFSLEGLDNQEEILKETIKRFLSISEKVKNFLKQSKLWDYENILIVSGDLIHQEVGSEKYLSQSNKLLPWGLVVPGDAECRIIIFADAFHIDPKLIPSSELTQSAYITFIHEITHLVSNTHDIVTYPLPDKGFRISVKQQREIINDNFTTILYSEPFDDFVKQLAKELNLPTLSKEVVREAMYNDRLLLVNFLLTDAEFTTIILRDLIEGRAYDEIIRVTRSTDNLNLERKFMFLFFAKAFIYDYQSFERTLHLNNEKEKKTTKTMDNVSTEIPRKEVTTNIESIKRTETSETTKDTVSKGLLDLITNGIISSNSTTKFVIKKQEFTEPTQSKLKRSDLDLATNPQKNSNMTRTDIKEQGVTKPTQFTSGQIFSNLVSMSIKESNKLRQNKSDSRIHNRQELTPQY
;
A
#
# COMPACT_ATOMS: atom_id res chain seq x y z
N MET A 1 -25.06 22.25 7.26
CA MET A 1 -26.02 21.66 8.21
C MET A 1 -25.31 20.54 8.94
N TRP A 2 -25.60 20.34 10.23
CA TRP A 2 -25.03 19.21 10.98
C TRP A 2 -25.92 17.98 10.81
N ASN A 3 -25.30 16.80 10.73
CA ASN A 3 -25.96 15.49 10.70
C ASN A 3 -27.00 15.32 9.58
N ASP A 4 -26.67 15.80 8.38
CA ASP A 4 -27.55 15.77 7.22
C ASP A 4 -26.78 15.41 5.94
N ILE A 5 -27.50 14.85 4.97
CA ILE A 5 -26.98 14.48 3.64
C ILE A 5 -27.56 15.44 2.60
N PRO A 6 -26.73 16.09 1.76
CA PRO A 6 -27.20 16.95 0.70
C PRO A 6 -28.21 16.23 -0.22
N PRO A 7 -29.23 16.94 -0.72
CA PRO A 7 -30.20 16.35 -1.63
C PRO A 7 -29.52 15.84 -2.91
N SER A 8 -30.15 14.83 -3.51
CA SER A 8 -29.73 14.24 -4.77
C SER A 8 -29.61 15.26 -5.92
N LYS A 9 -28.77 14.92 -6.91
CA LYS A 9 -28.63 15.61 -8.20
C LYS A 9 -29.53 15.03 -9.31
N GLU A 10 -30.40 14.09 -8.94
CA GLU A 10 -31.36 13.41 -9.81
C GLU A 10 -30.69 12.68 -10.99
N LYS A 11 -29.55 12.02 -10.74
CA LYS A 11 -28.80 11.26 -11.75
C LYS A 11 -29.01 9.75 -11.63
N TRP A 12 -29.91 9.31 -10.75
CA TRP A 12 -30.14 7.90 -10.45
C TRP A 12 -30.38 7.02 -11.69
N ASP A 13 -31.17 7.46 -12.66
CA ASP A 13 -31.41 6.68 -13.90
C ASP A 13 -30.09 6.33 -14.62
N LEU A 14 -29.19 7.30 -14.71
CA LEU A 14 -27.92 7.15 -15.41
C LEU A 14 -26.95 6.26 -14.63
N TRP A 15 -26.90 6.42 -13.30
CA TRP A 15 -26.09 5.57 -12.42
C TRP A 15 -26.51 4.10 -12.48
N ASN A 16 -27.81 3.84 -12.38
CA ASN A 16 -28.35 2.49 -12.35
C ASN A 16 -28.25 1.81 -13.72
N LYS A 17 -28.37 2.57 -14.82
CA LYS A 17 -28.04 2.09 -16.17
C LYS A 17 -26.55 1.72 -16.30
N LEU A 18 -25.63 2.56 -15.79
CA LEU A 18 -24.19 2.33 -15.88
C LEU A 18 -23.76 1.02 -15.21
N ARG A 19 -24.30 0.74 -14.02
CA ARG A 19 -23.96 -0.46 -13.24
C ARG A 19 -24.85 -1.68 -13.53
N GLY A 20 -25.83 -1.54 -14.42
CA GLY A 20 -26.79 -2.61 -14.74
C GLY A 20 -27.65 -3.02 -13.55
N ALA A 21 -28.05 -2.06 -12.70
CA ALA A 21 -28.84 -2.35 -11.50
C ALA A 21 -30.33 -2.56 -11.80
N GLU A 22 -30.95 -3.40 -10.97
CA GLU A 22 -32.40 -3.62 -10.99
C GLU A 22 -33.07 -2.87 -9.83
N VAL A 23 -34.31 -2.43 -10.04
CA VAL A 23 -35.13 -1.89 -8.94
C VAL A 23 -35.32 -2.98 -7.90
N TYR A 24 -35.04 -2.66 -6.64
CA TYR A 24 -35.25 -3.59 -5.53
C TYR A 24 -36.70 -4.06 -5.52
N LYS A 25 -36.87 -5.39 -5.51
CA LYS A 25 -38.16 -6.04 -5.31
C LYS A 25 -38.08 -6.78 -4.00
N LYS A 26 -39.11 -6.61 -3.16
CA LYS A 26 -39.22 -7.38 -1.92
C LYS A 26 -39.04 -8.86 -2.26
N PRO A 27 -38.07 -9.56 -1.65
CA PRO A 27 -37.85 -10.96 -1.96
C PRO A 27 -39.14 -11.75 -1.68
N PRO A 28 -39.43 -12.80 -2.46
CA PRO A 28 -40.54 -13.70 -2.15
C PRO A 28 -40.34 -14.27 -0.73
N SER A 29 -41.42 -14.82 -0.17
CA SER A 29 -41.38 -15.58 1.09
C SER A 29 -40.22 -16.59 1.10
N ILE A 30 -39.74 -16.93 2.31
CA ILE A 30 -38.62 -17.86 2.55
C ILE A 30 -38.65 -19.00 1.51
N ARG A 31 -37.56 -19.08 0.73
CA ARG A 31 -37.39 -20.09 -0.30
C ARG A 31 -37.44 -21.47 0.36
N VAL A 32 -38.25 -22.37 -0.20
CA VAL A 32 -38.29 -23.76 0.27
C VAL A 32 -36.96 -24.41 -0.07
N GLU A 33 -36.28 -24.97 0.92
CA GLU A 33 -35.01 -25.66 0.74
C GLU A 33 -35.21 -27.17 0.76
N ASP A 34 -34.52 -27.87 -0.14
CA ASP A 34 -34.53 -29.32 -0.25
C ASP A 34 -33.07 -29.81 -0.23
N SER A 35 -32.72 -30.54 0.83
CA SER A 35 -31.37 -31.09 1.03
C SER A 35 -31.08 -32.30 0.13
N THR A 36 -32.08 -32.80 -0.62
CA THR A 36 -31.89 -33.89 -1.59
C THR A 36 -31.50 -33.39 -2.99
N VAL A 37 -31.60 -32.08 -3.24
CA VAL A 37 -31.16 -31.47 -4.50
C VAL A 37 -29.64 -31.45 -4.55
N GLU A 38 -29.07 -32.14 -5.53
CA GLU A 38 -27.63 -32.15 -5.76
C GLU A 38 -27.17 -30.86 -6.46
N LEU A 39 -26.03 -30.32 -6.01
CA LEU A 39 -25.34 -29.24 -6.72
C LEU A 39 -24.47 -29.86 -7.82
N PRO A 40 -24.74 -29.61 -9.11
CA PRO A 40 -23.87 -30.09 -10.19
C PRO A 40 -22.50 -29.40 -10.11
N PRO A 41 -21.42 -30.08 -10.54
CA PRO A 41 -20.09 -29.46 -10.64
C PRO A 41 -20.16 -28.20 -11.51
N LEU A 42 -19.53 -27.13 -11.04
CA LEU A 42 -19.43 -25.89 -11.81
C LEU A 42 -18.32 -26.01 -12.87
N SER A 43 -18.62 -25.54 -14.08
CA SER A 43 -17.66 -25.47 -15.21
C SER A 43 -17.21 -24.04 -15.54
N LYS A 44 -17.55 -23.09 -14.68
CA LYS A 44 -17.21 -21.66 -14.74
C LYS A 44 -17.76 -20.96 -13.49
N PHE A 45 -17.29 -19.75 -13.22
CA PHE A 45 -17.90 -18.95 -12.16
C PHE A 45 -19.35 -18.60 -12.51
N VAL A 46 -20.23 -18.63 -11.50
CA VAL A 46 -21.53 -17.93 -11.60
C VAL A 46 -21.29 -16.43 -11.72
N SER A 47 -22.23 -15.73 -12.31
CA SER A 47 -22.13 -14.29 -12.57
C SER A 47 -22.01 -13.48 -11.27
N GLU A 48 -21.46 -12.27 -11.37
CA GLU A 48 -21.52 -11.29 -10.28
C GLU A 48 -22.98 -11.03 -9.90
N LEU A 49 -23.23 -10.80 -8.60
CA LEU A 49 -24.55 -10.41 -8.11
C LEU A 49 -25.01 -9.13 -8.81
N THR A 50 -26.26 -9.12 -9.27
CA THR A 50 -26.86 -7.94 -9.90
C THR A 50 -27.12 -6.89 -8.83
N PRO A 51 -26.55 -5.67 -8.95
CA PRO A 51 -26.82 -4.62 -7.97
C PRO A 51 -28.30 -4.25 -7.96
N THR A 52 -28.81 -3.84 -6.80
CA THR A 52 -30.20 -3.38 -6.67
C THR A 52 -30.28 -1.93 -6.19
N PHE A 53 -31.40 -1.24 -6.40
CA PHE A 53 -31.61 0.13 -5.91
C PHE A 53 -33.03 0.45 -5.47
N TYR A 54 -33.13 1.42 -4.56
CA TYR A 54 -34.40 1.99 -4.10
C TYR A 54 -34.60 3.39 -4.70
N PRO A 55 -35.68 3.64 -5.46
CA PRO A 55 -35.92 4.94 -6.11
C PRO A 55 -36.51 5.99 -5.15
N ASN A 56 -36.05 6.02 -3.89
CA ASN A 56 -36.51 6.96 -2.87
C ASN A 56 -35.32 7.63 -2.16
N ASP A 57 -34.89 8.78 -2.67
CA ASP A 57 -33.74 9.51 -2.12
C ASP A 57 -33.94 9.93 -0.66
N HIS A 58 -35.15 10.30 -0.25
CA HIS A 58 -35.40 10.73 1.13
C HIS A 58 -35.16 9.60 2.15
N GLU A 59 -35.70 8.41 1.87
CA GLU A 59 -35.46 7.22 2.69
C GLU A 59 -33.98 6.83 2.69
N ILE A 60 -33.33 6.86 1.52
CA ILE A 60 -31.90 6.54 1.42
C ILE A 60 -31.04 7.54 2.19
N ARG A 61 -31.31 8.85 2.10
CA ARG A 61 -30.57 9.85 2.89
C ARG A 61 -30.73 9.62 4.38
N THR A 62 -31.93 9.27 4.83
CA THR A 62 -32.19 8.90 6.23
C THR A 62 -31.38 7.66 6.63
N ALA A 63 -31.33 6.63 5.77
CA ALA A 63 -30.53 5.43 5.98
C ALA A 63 -29.02 5.73 6.02
N ILE A 64 -28.51 6.59 5.13
CA ILE A 64 -27.11 7.03 5.12
C ILE A 64 -26.78 7.74 6.45
N VAL A 65 -27.61 8.68 6.92
CA VAL A 65 -27.40 9.35 8.21
C VAL A 65 -27.38 8.34 9.36
N ALA A 66 -28.31 7.37 9.37
CA ALA A 66 -28.35 6.33 10.40
C ALA A 66 -27.06 5.49 10.41
N GLN A 67 -26.60 5.06 9.23
CA GLN A 67 -25.37 4.28 9.07
C GLN A 67 -24.10 5.05 9.47
N ILE A 68 -24.04 6.35 9.17
CA ILE A 68 -22.95 7.22 9.62
C ILE A 68 -22.97 7.31 11.15
N LYS A 69 -24.12 7.63 11.76
CA LYS A 69 -24.24 7.78 13.21
C LYS A 69 -23.93 6.51 13.99
N GLU A 70 -24.28 5.34 13.47
CA GLU A 70 -23.95 4.05 14.08
C GLU A 70 -22.42 3.82 14.18
N ARG A 71 -21.65 4.37 13.24
CA ARG A 71 -20.20 4.20 13.15
C ARG A 71 -19.41 5.33 13.82
N LEU A 72 -20.07 6.43 14.18
CA LEU A 72 -19.46 7.55 14.89
C LEU A 72 -19.68 7.41 16.42
N PRO A 73 -18.85 8.07 17.25
CA PRO A 73 -19.16 8.21 18.67
C PRO A 73 -20.52 8.90 18.87
N ILE A 74 -21.24 8.54 19.94
CA ILE A 74 -22.64 8.97 20.20
C ILE A 74 -22.81 10.50 20.12
N ASP A 75 -21.85 11.26 20.67
CA ASP A 75 -21.89 12.72 20.73
C ASP A 75 -21.14 13.40 19.57
N PHE A 76 -20.72 12.64 18.56
CA PHE A 76 -19.97 13.15 17.44
C PHE A 76 -20.92 13.75 16.39
N ASN A 77 -20.87 15.07 16.24
CA ASN A 77 -21.57 15.75 15.16
C ASN A 77 -20.70 15.80 13.91
N PHE A 78 -21.32 15.64 12.74
CA PHE A 78 -20.63 15.71 11.46
C PHE A 78 -21.31 16.68 10.49
N ARG A 79 -20.52 17.20 9.56
CA ARG A 79 -20.99 17.89 8.36
C ARG A 79 -20.64 17.06 7.14
N THR A 80 -21.46 17.19 6.11
CA THR A 80 -21.27 16.52 4.84
C THR A 80 -21.04 17.54 3.74
N PHE A 81 -19.98 17.32 2.96
CA PHE A 81 -19.57 18.15 1.84
C PHE A 81 -19.61 17.32 0.56
N ALA A 82 -20.29 17.80 -0.48
CA ALA A 82 -20.43 17.07 -1.73
C ALA A 82 -19.36 17.49 -2.76
N GLY A 83 -18.79 16.48 -3.43
CA GLY A 83 -17.73 16.65 -4.41
C GLY A 83 -16.34 16.85 -3.80
N VAL A 84 -15.34 16.99 -4.67
CA VAL A 84 -13.93 17.13 -4.31
C VAL A 84 -13.31 18.46 -4.76
N LYS A 85 -14.14 19.50 -4.94
CA LYS A 85 -13.66 20.83 -5.35
C LYS A 85 -13.16 21.63 -4.14
N VAL A 86 -11.84 21.83 -4.06
CA VAL A 86 -11.14 22.52 -2.95
C VAL A 86 -11.72 23.89 -2.62
N ASN A 87 -12.10 24.68 -3.63
CA ASN A 87 -12.66 26.03 -3.42
C ASN A 87 -14.05 26.05 -2.76
N LYS A 88 -14.71 24.89 -2.63
CA LYS A 88 -15.99 24.73 -1.92
C LYS A 88 -15.81 24.18 -0.50
N MET A 89 -14.58 23.94 -0.08
CA MET A 89 -14.26 23.30 1.20
C MET A 89 -13.83 24.32 2.25
N PRO A 90 -14.17 24.09 3.54
CA PRO A 90 -13.61 24.88 4.62
C PRO A 90 -12.10 24.67 4.72
N ASP A 91 -11.37 25.65 5.26
CA ASP A 91 -9.90 25.66 5.28
C ASP A 91 -9.28 24.37 5.85
N PHE A 92 -9.90 23.79 6.88
CA PHE A 92 -9.41 22.57 7.52
C PHE A 92 -9.54 21.29 6.69
N LEU A 93 -10.28 21.32 5.57
CA LEU A 93 -10.42 20.19 4.65
C LEU A 93 -9.68 20.38 3.33
N LYS A 94 -9.14 21.57 3.04
CA LYS A 94 -8.60 21.86 1.71
C LYS A 94 -7.46 20.90 1.32
N SER A 95 -6.48 20.72 2.19
CA SER A 95 -5.35 19.80 1.96
C SER A 95 -5.82 18.35 1.77
N PHE A 96 -6.76 17.89 2.60
CA PHE A 96 -7.33 16.56 2.46
C PHE A 96 -8.06 16.37 1.12
N VAL A 97 -8.80 17.38 0.67
CA VAL A 97 -9.53 17.31 -0.60
C VAL A 97 -8.59 17.34 -1.80
N GLU A 98 -7.49 18.09 -1.73
CA GLU A 98 -6.41 18.06 -2.73
C GLU A 98 -5.82 16.64 -2.82
N ASP A 99 -5.42 16.05 -1.68
CA ASP A 99 -4.91 14.69 -1.61
C ASP A 99 -5.93 13.67 -2.16
N LEU A 100 -7.22 13.86 -1.86
CA LEU A 100 -8.30 12.97 -2.31
C LEU A 100 -8.48 13.03 -3.83
N GLU A 101 -8.39 14.22 -4.43
CA GLU A 101 -8.45 14.39 -5.88
C GLU A 101 -7.26 13.70 -6.58
N GLU A 102 -6.06 13.82 -6.02
CA GLU A 102 -4.88 13.09 -6.51
C GLU A 102 -5.07 11.57 -6.40
N ASN A 103 -5.63 11.08 -5.30
CA ASN A 103 -5.91 9.67 -5.10
C ASN A 103 -6.98 9.12 -6.08
N LEU A 104 -7.94 9.95 -6.52
CA LEU A 104 -8.91 9.56 -7.55
C LEU A 104 -8.25 9.41 -8.93
N VAL A 105 -7.29 10.29 -9.25
CA VAL A 105 -6.47 10.14 -10.46
C VAL A 105 -5.61 8.88 -10.36
N GLN A 106 -4.96 8.67 -9.22
CA GLN A 106 -4.17 7.47 -8.95
C GLN A 106 -5.03 6.20 -9.10
N ALA A 107 -6.26 6.18 -8.60
CA ALA A 107 -7.17 5.04 -8.76
C ALA A 107 -7.45 4.71 -10.23
N LEU A 108 -7.64 5.72 -11.09
CA LEU A 108 -7.84 5.53 -12.53
C LEU A 108 -6.59 4.93 -13.19
N ASP A 109 -5.41 5.47 -12.91
CA ASP A 109 -4.14 4.98 -13.46
C ASP A 109 -3.84 3.54 -12.98
N TYR A 110 -4.18 3.26 -11.72
CA TYR A 110 -4.07 1.94 -11.11
C TYR A 110 -4.92 0.91 -11.86
N LEU A 111 -6.18 1.24 -12.14
CA LEU A 111 -7.11 0.40 -12.87
C LEU A 111 -6.70 0.23 -14.34
N ASP A 112 -6.15 1.26 -14.97
CA ASP A 112 -5.61 1.18 -16.34
C ASP A 112 -4.47 0.14 -16.42
N THR A 113 -3.57 0.19 -15.45
CA THR A 113 -2.48 -0.79 -15.32
C THR A 113 -3.02 -2.20 -15.11
N GLY A 114 -3.97 -2.38 -14.19
CA GLY A 114 -4.61 -3.68 -13.94
C GLY A 114 -5.31 -4.27 -15.15
N ILE A 115 -6.13 -3.47 -15.84
CA ILE A 115 -6.83 -3.91 -17.06
C ILE A 115 -5.83 -4.37 -18.13
N ALA A 116 -4.71 -3.66 -18.30
CA ALA A 116 -3.66 -4.07 -19.25
C ALA A 116 -3.04 -5.42 -18.86
N ILE A 117 -2.73 -5.61 -17.57
CA ILE A 117 -2.21 -6.88 -17.04
C ILE A 117 -3.21 -8.00 -17.27
N PHE A 118 -4.48 -7.83 -16.91
CA PHE A 118 -5.49 -8.88 -17.03
C PHE A 118 -5.83 -9.21 -18.49
N LYS A 119 -5.80 -8.24 -19.40
CA LYS A 119 -5.93 -8.49 -20.85
C LYS A 119 -4.76 -9.31 -21.39
N ASN A 120 -3.54 -9.01 -20.96
CA ASN A 120 -2.37 -9.81 -21.32
C ASN A 120 -2.48 -11.24 -20.76
N LEU A 121 -2.81 -11.40 -19.48
CA LEU A 121 -2.99 -12.71 -18.85
C LEU A 121 -4.11 -13.51 -19.53
N SER A 122 -5.23 -12.88 -19.89
CA SER A 122 -6.34 -13.53 -20.61
C SER A 122 -5.91 -14.10 -21.98
N SER A 123 -4.81 -13.61 -22.56
CA SER A 123 -4.26 -14.13 -23.83
C SER A 123 -3.29 -15.31 -23.64
N LYS A 124 -2.90 -15.64 -22.40
CA LYS A 124 -1.97 -16.73 -22.11
C LYS A 124 -2.69 -18.08 -22.12
N ALA A 125 -2.08 -19.08 -22.75
CA ALA A 125 -2.62 -20.43 -22.79
C ALA A 125 -2.55 -21.14 -21.43
N ILE A 126 -1.43 -20.94 -20.73
CA ILE A 126 -1.09 -21.55 -19.44
C ILE A 126 -0.82 -20.42 -18.44
N LEU A 127 -1.71 -20.23 -17.47
CA LEU A 127 -1.60 -19.18 -16.47
C LEU A 127 -0.72 -19.61 -15.31
N SER A 128 -0.73 -20.89 -14.91
CA SER A 128 0.04 -21.41 -13.77
C SER A 128 1.56 -21.19 -13.88
N GLU A 129 2.09 -21.01 -15.09
CA GLU A 129 3.51 -20.71 -15.33
C GLU A 129 3.86 -19.21 -15.20
N THR A 130 2.86 -18.33 -15.18
CA THR A 130 3.05 -16.89 -14.99
C THR A 130 3.26 -16.56 -13.50
N LYS A 131 3.89 -15.42 -13.21
CA LYS A 131 4.11 -14.98 -11.83
C LYS A 131 2.77 -14.79 -11.10
N GLU A 132 1.80 -14.20 -11.78
CA GLU A 132 0.45 -13.95 -11.29
C GLU A 132 -0.32 -15.25 -11.06
N GLY A 133 -0.21 -16.22 -11.99
CA GLY A 133 -0.81 -17.53 -11.81
C GLY A 133 -0.19 -18.34 -10.67
N GLN A 134 1.14 -18.24 -10.46
CA GLN A 134 1.80 -18.85 -9.29
C GLN A 134 1.34 -18.22 -7.98
N TYR A 135 1.17 -16.90 -7.95
CA TYR A 135 0.60 -16.18 -6.82
C TYR A 135 -0.82 -16.69 -6.49
N LEU A 136 -1.70 -16.76 -7.50
CA LEU A 136 -3.09 -17.20 -7.33
C LEU A 136 -3.20 -18.69 -6.99
N THR A 137 -2.32 -19.52 -7.57
CA THR A 137 -2.25 -20.96 -7.27
C THR A 137 -1.98 -21.18 -5.78
N LYS A 138 -0.99 -20.48 -5.22
CA LYS A 138 -0.68 -20.55 -3.77
C LYS A 138 -1.82 -20.02 -2.91
N LEU A 139 -2.38 -18.87 -3.28
CA LEU A 139 -3.46 -18.22 -2.54
C LEU A 139 -4.69 -19.12 -2.39
N PHE A 140 -5.07 -19.78 -3.49
CA PHE A 140 -6.26 -20.62 -3.55
C PHE A 140 -5.99 -22.11 -3.39
N SER A 141 -4.72 -22.49 -3.14
CA SER A 141 -4.28 -23.89 -2.97
C SER A 141 -4.71 -24.76 -4.16
N LEU A 142 -4.30 -24.35 -5.36
CA LEU A 142 -4.70 -24.99 -6.62
C LEU A 142 -3.67 -25.99 -7.14
N GLU A 143 -2.54 -26.17 -6.45
CA GLU A 143 -1.46 -27.04 -6.90
C GLU A 143 -1.95 -28.49 -7.11
N GLY A 144 -1.74 -29.01 -8.31
CA GLY A 144 -2.05 -30.41 -8.64
C GLY A 144 -3.53 -30.71 -8.87
N LEU A 145 -4.40 -29.70 -8.93
CA LEU A 145 -5.80 -29.88 -9.30
C LEU A 145 -5.97 -29.94 -10.82
N ASP A 146 -6.79 -30.88 -11.30
CA ASP A 146 -7.08 -31.04 -12.73
C ASP A 146 -7.70 -29.78 -13.36
N ASN A 147 -8.49 -29.02 -12.59
CA ASN A 147 -9.14 -27.79 -13.01
C ASN A 147 -8.39 -26.51 -12.62
N GLN A 148 -7.12 -26.60 -12.22
CA GLN A 148 -6.30 -25.44 -11.81
C GLN A 148 -6.35 -24.30 -12.86
N GLU A 149 -6.09 -24.62 -14.13
CA GLU A 149 -6.07 -23.62 -15.21
C GLU A 149 -7.42 -22.96 -15.45
N GLU A 150 -8.51 -23.71 -15.27
CA GLU A 150 -9.87 -23.18 -15.42
C GLU A 150 -10.19 -22.17 -14.33
N ILE A 151 -9.86 -22.48 -13.08
CA ILE A 151 -10.03 -21.58 -11.93
C ILE A 151 -9.21 -20.31 -12.13
N LEU A 152 -7.96 -20.43 -12.58
CA LEU A 152 -7.10 -19.27 -12.87
C LEU A 152 -7.71 -18.38 -13.97
N LYS A 153 -8.21 -18.97 -15.06
CA LYS A 153 -8.83 -18.22 -16.17
C LYS A 153 -10.08 -17.47 -15.73
N GLU A 154 -10.97 -18.12 -14.99
CA GLU A 154 -12.18 -17.48 -14.47
C GLU A 154 -11.86 -16.40 -13.43
N THR A 155 -10.80 -16.59 -12.62
CA THR A 155 -10.28 -15.57 -11.70
C THR A 155 -9.80 -14.32 -12.44
N ILE A 156 -8.95 -14.46 -13.47
CA ILE A 156 -8.46 -13.32 -14.27
C ILE A 156 -9.60 -12.61 -14.98
N LYS A 157 -10.57 -13.36 -15.50
CA LYS A 157 -11.78 -12.80 -16.12
C LYS A 157 -12.62 -12.00 -15.13
N ARG A 158 -12.78 -12.48 -13.89
CA ARG A 158 -13.46 -11.74 -12.81
C ARG A 158 -12.74 -10.43 -12.50
N PHE A 159 -11.42 -10.45 -12.31
CA PHE A 159 -10.66 -9.24 -12.03
C PHE A 159 -10.69 -8.23 -13.19
N LEU A 160 -10.68 -8.71 -14.43
CA LEU A 160 -10.85 -7.86 -15.61
C LEU A 160 -12.22 -7.17 -15.60
N SER A 161 -13.30 -7.94 -15.38
CA SER A 161 -14.68 -7.42 -15.30
C SER A 161 -14.81 -6.35 -14.22
N ILE A 162 -14.39 -6.65 -12.99
CA ILE A 162 -14.45 -5.73 -11.85
C ILE A 162 -13.65 -4.46 -12.16
N SER A 163 -12.41 -4.59 -12.65
CA SER A 163 -11.56 -3.43 -12.94
C SER A 163 -12.16 -2.52 -14.01
N GLU A 164 -12.74 -3.09 -15.07
CA GLU A 164 -13.41 -2.31 -16.12
C GLU A 164 -14.66 -1.60 -15.59
N LYS A 165 -15.47 -2.26 -14.75
CA LYS A 165 -16.65 -1.65 -14.11
C LYS A 165 -16.27 -0.51 -13.17
N VAL A 166 -15.31 -0.73 -12.26
CA VAL A 166 -14.84 0.29 -11.31
C VAL A 166 -14.27 1.50 -12.07
N LYS A 167 -13.46 1.26 -13.10
CA LYS A 167 -12.90 2.35 -13.94
C LYS A 167 -14.00 3.14 -14.64
N ASN A 168 -14.97 2.47 -15.25
CA ASN A 168 -16.07 3.14 -15.95
C ASN A 168 -16.91 3.98 -14.98
N PHE A 169 -17.16 3.46 -13.77
CA PHE A 169 -17.82 4.19 -12.70
C PHE A 169 -17.03 5.45 -12.29
N LEU A 170 -15.73 5.32 -12.01
CA LEU A 170 -14.88 6.47 -11.65
C LEU A 170 -14.80 7.51 -12.76
N LYS A 171 -14.69 7.09 -14.02
CA LYS A 171 -14.75 8.01 -15.17
C LYS A 171 -16.06 8.77 -15.22
N GLN A 172 -17.19 8.09 -14.98
CA GLN A 172 -18.48 8.74 -14.97
C GLN A 172 -18.63 9.71 -13.79
N SER A 173 -18.14 9.33 -12.60
CA SER A 173 -18.07 10.20 -11.44
C SER A 173 -17.26 11.47 -11.73
N LYS A 174 -16.08 11.32 -12.34
CA LYS A 174 -15.24 12.44 -12.78
C LYS A 174 -15.94 13.36 -13.78
N LEU A 175 -16.63 12.81 -14.78
CA LEU A 175 -17.42 13.59 -15.75
C LEU A 175 -18.51 14.42 -15.09
N TRP A 176 -18.98 13.98 -13.92
CA TRP A 176 -19.96 14.68 -13.09
C TRP A 176 -19.32 15.38 -11.91
N ASP A 177 -18.08 15.85 -12.04
CA ASP A 177 -17.37 16.63 -11.02
C ASP A 177 -17.27 15.93 -9.65
N TYR A 178 -17.33 14.60 -9.65
CA TYR A 178 -17.37 13.75 -8.46
C TYR A 178 -18.51 14.08 -7.48
N GLU A 179 -19.63 14.62 -7.97
CA GLU A 179 -20.76 15.06 -7.12
C GLU A 179 -21.36 13.94 -6.24
N ASN A 180 -21.16 12.67 -6.59
CA ASN A 180 -21.60 11.53 -5.78
C ASN A 180 -20.64 11.18 -4.63
N ILE A 181 -19.46 11.80 -4.55
CA ILE A 181 -18.55 11.61 -3.41
C ILE A 181 -18.95 12.60 -2.30
N LEU A 182 -19.24 12.07 -1.11
CA LEU A 182 -19.63 12.82 0.06
C LEU A 182 -18.55 12.72 1.13
N ILE A 183 -17.93 13.84 1.46
CA ILE A 183 -16.93 13.93 2.53
C ILE A 183 -17.65 14.23 3.84
N VAL A 184 -17.56 13.32 4.79
CA VAL A 184 -18.11 13.44 6.15
C VAL A 184 -17.00 13.82 7.10
N SER A 185 -17.18 14.90 7.86
CA SER A 185 -16.16 15.40 8.78
C SER A 185 -16.77 16.11 10.00
N GLY A 186 -16.17 15.89 11.16
CA GLY A 186 -16.23 16.78 12.30
C GLY A 186 -15.36 18.03 12.09
N ASP A 187 -15.14 18.79 13.16
CA ASP A 187 -14.15 19.89 13.18
C ASP A 187 -12.75 19.32 13.43
N LEU A 188 -11.96 19.15 12.36
CA LEU A 188 -10.57 18.71 12.53
C LEU A 188 -9.75 19.82 13.20
N ILE A 189 -8.84 19.43 14.10
CA ILE A 189 -7.99 20.36 14.86
C ILE A 189 -6.57 20.34 14.32
N HIS A 190 -5.89 21.49 14.33
CA HIS A 190 -4.47 21.53 13.97
C HIS A 190 -3.64 20.65 14.92
N GLN A 191 -2.75 19.83 14.35
CA GLN A 191 -1.79 19.03 15.11
C GLN A 191 -0.84 19.93 15.91
N GLU A 192 -0.39 21.02 15.29
CA GLU A 192 0.44 22.07 15.90
C GLU A 192 -0.02 23.43 15.37
N VAL A 193 0.08 24.49 16.17
CA VAL A 193 -0.34 25.84 15.77
C VAL A 193 0.46 26.28 14.53
N GLY A 194 -0.24 26.57 13.42
CA GLY A 194 0.37 26.94 12.14
C GLY A 194 0.79 25.76 11.25
N SER A 195 0.47 24.52 11.63
CA SER A 195 0.68 23.33 10.81
C SER A 195 -0.47 23.11 9.82
N GLU A 196 -0.18 22.64 8.60
CA GLU A 196 -1.20 22.18 7.65
C GLU A 196 -1.73 20.76 7.97
N LYS A 197 -1.22 20.15 9.05
CA LYS A 197 -1.67 18.84 9.51
C LYS A 197 -2.81 18.97 10.50
N TYR A 198 -3.86 18.22 10.25
CA TYR A 198 -5.03 18.15 11.09
C TYR A 198 -5.13 16.80 11.79
N LEU A 199 -5.83 16.78 12.92
CA LEU A 199 -6.17 15.59 13.68
C LEU A 199 -7.68 15.55 13.90
N SER A 200 -8.23 14.33 13.86
CA SER A 200 -9.59 14.07 14.28
C SER A 200 -9.70 14.22 15.80
N GLN A 201 -10.87 14.68 16.25
CA GLN A 201 -11.24 14.70 17.66
C GLN A 201 -11.85 13.37 18.12
N SER A 202 -12.02 12.40 17.21
CA SER A 202 -12.57 11.09 17.55
C SER A 202 -11.65 10.32 18.50
N ASN A 203 -12.25 9.75 19.54
CA ASN A 203 -11.60 8.84 20.47
C ASN A 203 -11.83 7.35 20.10
N LYS A 204 -12.39 7.09 18.92
CA LYS A 204 -12.62 5.76 18.37
C LYS A 204 -12.12 5.69 16.93
N LEU A 205 -11.81 4.48 16.50
CA LEU A 205 -11.59 4.20 15.08
C LEU A 205 -12.87 4.49 14.31
N LEU A 206 -12.69 5.11 13.15
CA LEU A 206 -13.75 5.42 12.22
C LEU A 206 -13.53 4.61 10.93
N PRO A 207 -14.60 4.19 10.24
CA PRO A 207 -14.48 3.63 8.90
C PRO A 207 -13.85 4.66 7.94
N TRP A 208 -13.04 4.22 6.97
CA TRP A 208 -12.49 5.15 5.96
C TRP A 208 -13.53 5.55 4.92
N GLY A 209 -14.35 4.59 4.50
CA GLY A 209 -15.42 4.77 3.53
C GLY A 209 -16.70 4.06 3.97
N LEU A 210 -17.80 4.40 3.28
CA LEU A 210 -18.97 3.54 3.24
C LEU A 210 -19.76 3.82 1.94
N VAL A 211 -20.53 2.83 1.51
CA VAL A 211 -21.62 3.01 0.55
C VAL A 211 -22.89 2.35 1.07
N VAL A 212 -24.04 2.81 0.58
CA VAL A 212 -25.31 2.10 0.74
C VAL A 212 -25.59 1.44 -0.61
N PRO A 213 -25.44 0.10 -0.76
CA PRO A 213 -25.55 -0.56 -2.07
C PRO A 213 -26.86 -0.28 -2.82
N GLY A 214 -27.94 -0.07 -2.05
CA GLY A 214 -29.27 0.28 -2.55
C GLY A 214 -29.47 1.76 -2.90
N ASP A 215 -28.48 2.63 -2.70
CA ASP A 215 -28.55 4.05 -3.05
C ASP A 215 -28.57 4.23 -4.56
N ALA A 216 -29.69 4.75 -5.08
CA ALA A 216 -29.87 4.98 -6.49
C ALA A 216 -28.92 6.06 -7.05
N GLU A 217 -28.44 6.97 -6.21
CA GLU A 217 -27.47 8.02 -6.58
C GLU A 217 -26.01 7.57 -6.43
N CYS A 218 -25.78 6.33 -5.99
CA CYS A 218 -24.45 5.74 -5.86
C CYS A 218 -23.47 6.64 -5.08
N ARG A 219 -23.92 7.21 -3.96
CA ARG A 219 -23.09 8.08 -3.13
C ARG A 219 -22.02 7.27 -2.41
N ILE A 220 -20.79 7.75 -2.49
CA ILE A 220 -19.64 7.20 -1.77
C ILE A 220 -19.35 8.15 -0.62
N ILE A 221 -19.45 7.65 0.61
CA ILE A 221 -19.15 8.42 1.81
C ILE A 221 -17.69 8.19 2.17
N ILE A 222 -16.92 9.27 2.34
CA ILE A 222 -15.53 9.26 2.80
C ILE A 222 -15.45 10.01 4.12
N PHE A 223 -14.92 9.37 5.17
CA PHE A 223 -14.79 9.99 6.48
C PHE A 223 -13.43 10.68 6.59
N ALA A 224 -13.39 12.00 6.46
CA ALA A 224 -12.14 12.76 6.54
C ALA A 224 -11.42 12.52 7.88
N ASP A 225 -12.18 12.46 8.98
CA ASP A 225 -11.65 12.16 10.31
C ASP A 225 -10.91 10.82 10.40
N ALA A 226 -11.32 9.80 9.65
CA ALA A 226 -10.66 8.49 9.66
C ALA A 226 -9.22 8.54 9.12
N PHE A 227 -8.95 9.45 8.19
CA PHE A 227 -7.61 9.70 7.64
C PHE A 227 -6.74 10.59 8.53
N HIS A 228 -7.35 11.22 9.55
CA HIS A 228 -6.69 12.14 10.48
C HIS A 228 -6.70 11.63 11.93
N ILE A 229 -6.98 10.34 12.16
CA ILE A 229 -6.95 9.77 13.52
C ILE A 229 -5.57 9.98 14.16
N ASP A 230 -5.54 10.41 15.43
CA ASP A 230 -4.30 10.53 16.19
C ASP A 230 -3.62 9.15 16.29
N PRO A 231 -2.39 8.97 15.77
CA PRO A 231 -1.64 7.73 15.89
C PRO A 231 -1.44 7.25 17.34
N LYS A 232 -1.59 8.14 18.33
CA LYS A 232 -1.54 7.79 19.76
C LYS A 232 -2.75 7.00 20.23
N LEU A 233 -3.85 6.99 19.49
CA LEU A 233 -5.04 6.23 19.84
C LEU A 233 -4.73 4.74 19.96
N ILE A 234 -3.98 4.20 18.99
CA ILE A 234 -3.51 2.80 18.99
C ILE A 234 -2.05 2.78 18.50
N PRO A 235 -1.07 3.04 19.39
CA PRO A 235 0.32 3.26 18.99
C PRO A 235 1.00 2.08 18.29
N SER A 236 0.53 0.86 18.56
CA SER A 236 1.07 -0.38 18.00
C SER A 236 0.58 -0.67 16.58
N SER A 237 -0.46 0.02 16.12
CA SER A 237 -1.13 -0.29 14.86
C SER A 237 -0.92 0.78 13.80
N GLU A 238 -0.97 0.37 12.54
CA GLU A 238 -1.00 1.29 11.43
C GLU A 238 -2.43 1.76 11.17
N LEU A 239 -2.64 3.07 11.25
CA LEU A 239 -3.94 3.72 11.12
C LEU A 239 -4.09 4.46 9.78
N THR A 240 -3.00 4.54 9.01
CA THR A 240 -3.03 5.16 7.69
C THR A 240 -3.56 4.18 6.65
N GLN A 241 -4.46 4.67 5.80
CA GLN A 241 -5.01 3.93 4.67
C GLN A 241 -4.85 4.75 3.39
N SER A 242 -4.66 4.05 2.27
CA SER A 242 -4.64 4.69 0.96
C SER A 242 -6.06 5.00 0.49
N ALA A 243 -6.35 6.27 0.22
CA ALA A 243 -7.68 6.68 -0.22
C ALA A 243 -8.05 6.07 -1.59
N TYR A 244 -7.09 5.91 -2.51
CA TYR A 244 -7.36 5.23 -3.80
C TYR A 244 -7.82 3.76 -3.62
N ILE A 245 -7.24 3.03 -2.66
CA ILE A 245 -7.66 1.66 -2.32
C ILE A 245 -9.07 1.68 -1.72
N THR A 246 -9.35 2.64 -0.84
CA THR A 246 -10.69 2.83 -0.26
C THR A 246 -11.73 3.05 -1.36
N PHE A 247 -11.45 3.92 -2.34
CA PHE A 247 -12.37 4.13 -3.45
C PHE A 247 -12.61 2.87 -4.27
N ILE A 248 -11.56 2.10 -4.59
CA ILE A 248 -11.72 0.85 -5.34
C ILE A 248 -12.62 -0.12 -4.56
N HIS A 249 -12.33 -0.31 -3.25
CA HIS A 249 -13.12 -1.14 -2.35
C HIS A 249 -14.60 -0.72 -2.37
N GLU A 250 -14.91 0.54 -2.03
CA GLU A 250 -16.28 1.04 -1.92
C GLU A 250 -17.05 0.95 -3.25
N ILE A 251 -16.37 1.17 -4.37
CA ILE A 251 -17.00 1.11 -5.69
C ILE A 251 -17.32 -0.34 -6.07
N THR A 252 -16.53 -1.33 -5.60
CA THR A 252 -16.86 -2.75 -5.87
C THR A 252 -18.24 -3.13 -5.31
N HIS A 253 -18.62 -2.61 -4.15
CA HIS A 253 -19.97 -2.81 -3.61
C HIS A 253 -21.05 -2.25 -4.54
N LEU A 254 -20.79 -1.09 -5.17
CA LEU A 254 -21.76 -0.44 -6.05
C LEU A 254 -21.93 -1.13 -7.41
N VAL A 255 -20.83 -1.57 -8.03
CA VAL A 255 -20.81 -2.04 -9.43
C VAL A 255 -20.75 -3.56 -9.59
N SER A 256 -20.30 -4.26 -8.55
CA SER A 256 -20.11 -5.71 -8.52
C SER A 256 -20.84 -6.38 -7.36
N ASN A 257 -21.54 -5.59 -6.53
CA ASN A 257 -22.33 -6.06 -5.38
C ASN A 257 -21.56 -7.05 -4.49
N THR A 258 -20.29 -6.71 -4.25
CA THR A 258 -19.43 -7.38 -3.28
C THR A 258 -19.92 -7.10 -1.86
N HIS A 259 -19.43 -7.86 -0.88
CA HIS A 259 -19.75 -7.73 0.54
C HIS A 259 -18.50 -7.63 1.38
N ASP A 260 -18.62 -7.10 2.59
CA ASP A 260 -17.59 -7.23 3.63
C ASP A 260 -17.86 -8.53 4.42
N ILE A 261 -17.36 -9.65 3.90
CA ILE A 261 -17.62 -10.98 4.48
C ILE A 261 -16.79 -11.16 5.75
N VAL A 262 -15.56 -10.64 5.76
CA VAL A 262 -14.61 -10.76 6.86
C VAL A 262 -14.13 -9.38 7.30
N THR A 263 -14.11 -9.16 8.61
CA THR A 263 -13.43 -8.00 9.19
C THR A 263 -11.96 -8.31 9.44
N TYR A 264 -11.08 -7.46 8.94
CA TYR A 264 -9.64 -7.63 9.11
C TYR A 264 -9.11 -6.73 10.24
N PRO A 265 -8.19 -7.23 11.09
CA PRO A 265 -7.59 -6.42 12.13
C PRO A 265 -6.68 -5.35 11.52
N LEU A 266 -6.46 -4.27 12.26
CA LEU A 266 -5.46 -3.28 11.90
C LEU A 266 -4.07 -3.91 11.86
N PRO A 267 -3.25 -3.65 10.82
CA PRO A 267 -1.91 -4.17 10.76
C PRO A 267 -1.00 -3.51 11.79
N ASP A 268 0.12 -4.16 12.10
CA ASP A 268 1.16 -3.60 12.96
C ASP A 268 1.72 -2.29 12.38
N LYS A 269 2.20 -1.41 13.26
CA LYS A 269 2.70 -0.09 12.86
C LYS A 269 3.77 -0.19 11.76
N GLY A 270 3.54 0.54 10.66
CA GLY A 270 4.44 0.56 9.51
C GLY A 270 4.27 -0.60 8.51
N PHE A 271 3.27 -1.46 8.71
CA PHE A 271 2.94 -2.56 7.81
C PHE A 271 1.55 -2.40 7.20
N ARG A 272 1.31 -3.08 6.09
CA ARG A 272 -0.02 -3.28 5.50
C ARG A 272 -0.40 -4.75 5.59
N ILE A 273 -1.69 -5.04 5.61
CA ILE A 273 -2.17 -6.42 5.57
C ILE A 273 -1.74 -7.10 4.26
N SER A 274 -1.16 -8.29 4.38
CA SER A 274 -0.82 -9.14 3.24
C SER A 274 -1.97 -10.08 2.90
N VAL A 275 -2.05 -10.53 1.64
CA VAL A 275 -3.06 -11.51 1.23
C VAL A 275 -2.95 -12.82 2.03
N LYS A 276 -1.74 -13.20 2.43
CA LYS A 276 -1.51 -14.40 3.25
C LYS A 276 -2.21 -14.26 4.60
N GLN A 277 -2.06 -13.11 5.27
CA GLN A 277 -2.75 -12.84 6.53
C GLN A 277 -4.28 -12.87 6.35
N GLN A 278 -4.79 -12.30 5.25
CA GLN A 278 -6.22 -12.38 4.95
C GLN A 278 -6.69 -13.83 4.77
N ARG A 279 -5.91 -14.64 4.04
CA ARG A 279 -6.23 -16.05 3.82
C ARG A 279 -6.24 -16.85 5.12
N GLU A 280 -5.31 -16.58 6.03
CA GLU A 280 -5.29 -17.17 7.37
C GLU A 280 -6.57 -16.80 8.15
N ILE A 281 -6.95 -15.52 8.17
CA ILE A 281 -8.17 -15.06 8.84
C ILE A 281 -9.44 -15.69 8.24
N ILE A 282 -9.51 -15.80 6.90
CA ILE A 282 -10.63 -16.47 6.22
C ILE A 282 -10.71 -17.93 6.64
N ASN A 283 -9.58 -18.64 6.71
CA ASN A 283 -9.54 -20.04 7.11
C ASN A 283 -9.98 -20.22 8.57
N ASP A 284 -9.53 -19.36 9.47
CA ASP A 284 -9.87 -19.40 10.90
C ASP A 284 -11.36 -19.12 11.15
N ASN A 285 -12.00 -18.33 10.29
CA ASN A 285 -13.41 -17.96 10.40
C ASN A 285 -14.32 -18.69 9.40
N PHE A 286 -13.79 -19.68 8.67
CA PHE A 286 -14.46 -20.23 7.48
C PHE A 286 -15.86 -20.76 7.76
N THR A 287 -16.05 -21.48 8.87
CA THR A 287 -17.38 -21.96 9.27
C THR A 287 -18.36 -20.80 9.47
N THR A 288 -17.98 -19.76 10.22
CA THR A 288 -18.83 -18.58 10.46
C THR A 288 -19.21 -17.87 9.16
N ILE A 289 -18.26 -17.76 8.23
CA ILE A 289 -18.48 -17.17 6.90
C ILE A 289 -19.60 -17.92 6.15
N LEU A 290 -19.63 -19.25 6.22
CA LEU A 290 -20.66 -20.07 5.55
C LEU A 290 -22.05 -20.00 6.21
N TYR A 291 -22.21 -19.27 7.32
CA TYR A 291 -23.51 -18.97 7.95
C TYR A 291 -23.89 -17.48 7.83
N SER A 292 -23.15 -16.71 7.05
CA SER A 292 -23.36 -15.27 6.88
C SER A 292 -24.42 -14.94 5.81
N GLU A 293 -24.98 -13.73 5.88
CA GLU A 293 -25.89 -13.20 4.85
C GLU A 293 -25.26 -13.14 3.45
N PRO A 294 -23.98 -12.72 3.27
CA PRO A 294 -23.30 -12.81 1.97
C PRO A 294 -23.28 -14.22 1.37
N PHE A 295 -23.11 -15.26 2.20
CA PHE A 295 -23.18 -16.65 1.73
C PHE A 295 -24.61 -17.02 1.28
N ASP A 296 -25.63 -16.60 2.03
CA ASP A 296 -27.02 -16.81 1.64
C ASP A 296 -27.35 -16.18 0.29
N ASP A 297 -26.86 -14.98 0.02
CA ASP A 297 -27.07 -14.29 -1.25
C ASP A 297 -26.31 -14.97 -2.40
N PHE A 298 -25.11 -15.47 -2.15
CA PHE A 298 -24.38 -16.30 -3.11
C PHE A 298 -25.15 -17.59 -3.45
N VAL A 299 -25.73 -18.28 -2.45
CA VAL A 299 -26.57 -19.48 -2.68
C VAL A 299 -27.81 -19.14 -3.50
N LYS A 300 -28.47 -18.00 -3.24
CA LYS A 300 -29.63 -17.56 -4.04
C LYS A 300 -29.24 -17.31 -5.49
N GLN A 301 -28.09 -16.69 -5.74
CA GLN A 301 -27.59 -16.46 -7.10
C GLN A 301 -27.28 -17.78 -7.80
N LEU A 302 -26.60 -18.70 -7.11
CA LEU A 302 -26.30 -20.04 -7.62
C LEU A 302 -27.56 -20.80 -7.98
N ALA A 303 -28.56 -20.80 -7.10
CA ALA A 303 -29.87 -21.42 -7.34
C ALA A 303 -30.58 -20.82 -8.56
N LYS A 304 -30.51 -19.49 -8.75
CA LYS A 304 -31.09 -18.79 -9.90
C LYS A 304 -30.39 -19.16 -11.21
N GLU A 305 -29.07 -19.12 -11.25
CA GLU A 305 -28.29 -19.39 -12.47
C GLU A 305 -28.31 -20.85 -12.90
N LEU A 306 -28.33 -21.78 -11.95
CA LEU A 306 -28.43 -23.22 -12.22
C LEU A 306 -29.88 -23.71 -12.38
N ASN A 307 -30.87 -22.82 -12.23
CA ASN A 307 -32.30 -23.16 -12.24
C ASN A 307 -32.65 -24.25 -11.21
N LEU A 308 -32.09 -24.15 -10.01
CA LEU A 308 -32.31 -25.04 -8.87
C LEU A 308 -33.03 -24.28 -7.73
N PRO A 309 -34.33 -23.97 -7.88
CA PRO A 309 -35.04 -23.07 -6.97
C PRO A 309 -35.06 -23.55 -5.51
N THR A 310 -34.91 -24.85 -5.26
CA THR A 310 -34.91 -25.45 -3.91
C THR A 310 -33.53 -25.85 -3.40
N LEU A 311 -32.43 -25.55 -4.11
CA LEU A 311 -31.04 -25.86 -3.73
C LEU A 311 -30.74 -25.45 -2.28
N SER A 312 -30.58 -26.37 -1.33
CA SER A 312 -30.37 -25.98 0.07
C SER A 312 -29.02 -25.30 0.33
N LYS A 313 -28.97 -24.43 1.34
CA LYS A 313 -27.70 -23.81 1.78
C LYS A 313 -26.70 -24.84 2.28
N GLU A 314 -27.19 -25.91 2.91
CA GLU A 314 -26.37 -26.99 3.45
C GLU A 314 -25.61 -27.74 2.35
N VAL A 315 -26.28 -28.05 1.24
CA VAL A 315 -25.64 -28.70 0.09
C VAL A 315 -24.49 -27.85 -0.46
N VAL A 316 -24.69 -26.54 -0.57
CA VAL A 316 -23.63 -25.63 -1.03
C VAL A 316 -22.50 -25.53 -0.01
N ARG A 317 -22.81 -25.50 1.29
CA ARG A 317 -21.82 -25.45 2.38
C ARG A 317 -20.90 -26.66 2.37
N GLU A 318 -21.46 -27.86 2.23
CA GLU A 318 -20.68 -29.11 2.12
C GLU A 318 -19.81 -29.12 0.86
N ALA A 319 -20.33 -28.59 -0.26
CA ALA A 319 -19.56 -28.48 -1.50
C ALA A 319 -18.35 -27.52 -1.37
N MET A 320 -18.44 -26.44 -0.58
CA MET A 320 -17.35 -25.45 -0.41
C MET A 320 -16.03 -26.05 0.10
N TYR A 321 -16.08 -27.16 0.84
CA TYR A 321 -14.87 -27.82 1.35
C TYR A 321 -14.06 -28.50 0.24
N ASN A 322 -14.74 -29.01 -0.79
CA ASN A 322 -14.15 -29.89 -1.80
C ASN A 322 -14.11 -29.27 -3.21
N ASP A 323 -15.03 -28.36 -3.53
CA ASP A 323 -15.07 -27.66 -4.82
C ASP A 323 -14.31 -26.33 -4.74
N ARG A 324 -13.09 -26.33 -5.30
CA ARG A 324 -12.23 -25.13 -5.32
C ARG A 324 -12.73 -24.06 -6.28
N LEU A 325 -13.42 -24.42 -7.37
CA LEU A 325 -13.96 -23.44 -8.29
C LEU A 325 -15.13 -22.68 -7.64
N LEU A 326 -16.02 -23.40 -6.95
CA LEU A 326 -17.09 -22.81 -6.14
C LEU A 326 -16.54 -21.90 -5.03
N LEU A 327 -15.54 -22.38 -4.27
CA LEU A 327 -14.93 -21.62 -3.18
C LEU A 327 -14.31 -20.32 -3.68
N VAL A 328 -13.47 -20.37 -4.72
CA VAL A 328 -12.80 -19.17 -5.24
C VAL A 328 -13.83 -18.17 -5.76
N ASN A 329 -14.87 -18.63 -6.45
CA ASN A 329 -15.95 -17.78 -6.92
C ASN A 329 -16.64 -17.03 -5.77
N PHE A 330 -16.92 -17.71 -4.65
CA PHE A 330 -17.51 -17.08 -3.47
C PHE A 330 -16.54 -16.12 -2.78
N LEU A 331 -15.27 -16.49 -2.58
CA LEU A 331 -14.29 -15.61 -1.92
C LEU A 331 -14.05 -14.31 -2.69
N LEU A 332 -14.15 -14.34 -4.02
CA LEU A 332 -14.06 -13.14 -4.87
C LEU A 332 -15.34 -12.28 -4.85
N THR A 333 -16.30 -12.59 -3.98
CA THR A 333 -17.42 -11.68 -3.64
C THR A 333 -17.11 -10.81 -2.42
N ASP A 334 -15.99 -11.04 -1.71
CA ASP A 334 -15.52 -10.18 -0.63
C ASP A 334 -14.79 -8.94 -1.19
N ALA A 335 -15.24 -7.74 -0.82
CA ALA A 335 -14.74 -6.48 -1.36
C ALA A 335 -13.27 -6.22 -0.98
N GLU A 336 -12.93 -6.43 0.29
CA GLU A 336 -11.59 -6.20 0.81
C GLU A 336 -10.59 -7.22 0.24
N PHE A 337 -10.93 -8.51 0.26
CA PHE A 337 -10.09 -9.58 -0.28
C PHE A 337 -9.84 -9.38 -1.78
N THR A 338 -10.89 -9.05 -2.53
CA THR A 338 -10.78 -8.74 -3.97
C THR A 338 -9.87 -7.54 -4.21
N THR A 339 -10.05 -6.46 -3.44
CA THR A 339 -9.25 -5.23 -3.60
C THR A 339 -7.78 -5.47 -3.27
N ILE A 340 -7.48 -6.30 -2.26
CA ILE A 340 -6.12 -6.62 -1.86
C ILE A 340 -5.43 -7.58 -2.85
N ILE A 341 -6.15 -8.54 -3.42
CA ILE A 341 -5.61 -9.36 -4.51
C ILE A 341 -5.34 -8.50 -5.74
N LEU A 342 -6.28 -7.64 -6.13
CA LEU A 342 -6.10 -6.68 -7.22
C LEU A 342 -4.87 -5.81 -6.96
N ARG A 343 -4.67 -5.38 -5.71
CA ARG A 343 -3.49 -4.63 -5.31
C ARG A 343 -2.21 -5.41 -5.63
N ASP A 344 -2.11 -6.61 -5.08
CA ASP A 344 -0.91 -7.44 -5.14
C ASP A 344 -0.58 -7.87 -6.57
N LEU A 345 -1.58 -8.17 -7.39
CA LEU A 345 -1.37 -8.52 -8.80
C LEU A 345 -0.83 -7.34 -9.62
N ILE A 346 -1.36 -6.13 -9.42
CA ILE A 346 -0.92 -4.93 -10.15
C ILE A 346 0.48 -4.50 -9.72
N GLU A 347 0.76 -4.57 -8.42
CA GLU A 347 2.08 -4.24 -7.86
C GLU A 347 3.11 -5.37 -8.06
N GLY A 348 2.68 -6.52 -8.61
CA GLY A 348 3.52 -7.67 -8.88
C GLY A 348 4.12 -8.27 -7.61
N ARG A 349 3.35 -8.35 -6.53
CA ARG A 349 3.82 -8.87 -5.23
C ARG A 349 3.86 -10.39 -5.19
N ALA A 350 4.73 -10.91 -4.32
CA ALA A 350 4.69 -12.33 -3.98
C ALA A 350 3.63 -12.62 -2.92
N TYR A 351 3.11 -13.86 -2.90
CA TYR A 351 2.06 -14.30 -1.97
C TYR A 351 2.42 -14.08 -0.48
N ASP A 352 3.68 -14.33 -0.13
CA ASP A 352 4.23 -14.24 1.22
C ASP A 352 5.03 -12.96 1.49
N GLU A 353 4.90 -11.96 0.61
CA GLU A 353 5.63 -10.70 0.75
C GLU A 353 5.18 -9.89 1.98
N ILE A 354 6.15 -9.37 2.72
CA ILE A 354 5.90 -8.44 3.83
C ILE A 354 5.72 -7.03 3.27
N ILE A 355 4.53 -6.47 3.44
CA ILE A 355 4.17 -5.17 2.86
C ILE A 355 4.36 -4.08 3.90
N ARG A 356 5.16 -3.07 3.54
CA ARG A 356 5.47 -1.92 4.40
C ARG A 356 4.73 -0.68 3.90
N VAL A 357 4.30 0.17 4.82
CA VAL A 357 3.77 1.48 4.46
C VAL A 357 4.88 2.35 3.90
N THR A 358 4.66 2.89 2.70
CA THR A 358 5.55 3.88 2.09
C THR A 358 5.55 5.14 2.95
N ARG A 359 6.73 5.52 3.47
CA ARG A 359 6.89 6.78 4.18
C ARG A 359 7.18 7.87 3.16
N SER A 360 6.25 8.81 2.99
CA SER A 360 6.53 10.01 2.20
C SER A 360 7.60 10.84 2.90
N THR A 361 8.60 11.26 2.13
CA THR A 361 9.58 12.27 2.56
C THR A 361 9.19 13.66 2.10
N ASP A 362 8.04 13.82 1.44
CA ASP A 362 7.72 15.00 0.64
C ASP A 362 7.60 16.25 1.51
N ASN A 363 7.08 16.07 2.73
CA ASN A 363 6.92 17.11 3.76
C ASN A 363 8.15 17.28 4.67
N LEU A 364 9.26 16.59 4.41
CA LEU A 364 10.53 16.85 5.10
C LEU A 364 11.29 17.95 4.35
N ASN A 365 11.89 18.89 5.07
CA ASN A 365 12.83 19.81 4.45
C ASN A 365 14.02 19.03 3.83
N LEU A 366 14.70 19.63 2.85
CA LEU A 366 15.75 18.96 2.05
C LEU A 366 16.84 18.31 2.93
N GLU A 367 17.20 18.96 4.03
CA GLU A 367 18.17 18.46 5.02
C GLU A 367 17.67 17.18 5.71
N ARG A 368 16.41 17.14 6.14
CA ARG A 368 15.81 15.93 6.74
C ARG A 368 15.56 14.84 5.71
N LYS A 369 15.22 15.16 4.45
CA LYS A 369 15.17 14.17 3.35
C LYS A 369 16.53 13.51 3.15
N PHE A 370 17.60 14.31 3.11
CA PHE A 370 18.97 13.80 2.98
C PHE A 370 19.36 12.92 4.16
N MET A 371 19.07 13.36 5.39
CA MET A 371 19.33 12.56 6.60
C MET A 371 18.55 11.24 6.58
N PHE A 372 17.27 11.26 6.21
CA PHE A 372 16.46 10.04 6.09
C PHE A 372 17.05 9.07 5.05
N LEU A 373 17.39 9.57 3.86
CA LEU A 373 18.00 8.76 2.79
C LEU A 373 19.37 8.23 3.20
N PHE A 374 20.18 9.04 3.89
CA PHE A 374 21.48 8.66 4.42
C PHE A 374 21.35 7.52 5.44
N PHE A 375 20.47 7.68 6.45
CA PHE A 375 20.25 6.64 7.45
C PHE A 375 19.61 5.38 6.87
N ALA A 376 18.69 5.52 5.91
CA ALA A 376 18.11 4.38 5.21
C ALA A 376 19.19 3.61 4.45
N LYS A 377 20.08 4.30 3.72
CA LYS A 377 21.21 3.65 3.03
C LYS A 377 22.20 3.02 4.00
N ALA A 378 22.56 3.72 5.08
CA ALA A 378 23.45 3.19 6.11
C ALA A 378 22.90 1.92 6.77
N PHE A 379 21.58 1.87 7.00
CA PHE A 379 20.89 0.71 7.53
C PHE A 379 20.88 -0.46 6.54
N ILE A 380 20.64 -0.20 5.26
CA ILE A 380 20.61 -1.23 4.20
C ILE A 380 22.00 -1.82 3.93
N TYR A 381 23.03 -0.99 3.92
CA TYR A 381 24.37 -1.41 3.49
C TYR A 381 25.31 -1.86 4.61
N ASP A 382 24.85 -1.87 5.87
CA ASP A 382 25.70 -1.92 7.06
C ASP A 382 26.66 -0.71 7.10
N TYR A 383 26.64 0.02 8.21
CA TYR A 383 27.32 1.34 8.33
C TYR A 383 28.82 1.25 8.03
N GLN A 384 29.45 0.11 8.32
CA GLN A 384 30.86 -0.17 8.04
C GLN A 384 31.21 -0.16 6.54
N SER A 385 30.29 -0.59 5.68
CA SER A 385 30.48 -0.57 4.22
C SER A 385 30.45 0.85 3.67
N PHE A 386 29.59 1.68 4.25
CA PHE A 386 29.42 3.08 3.85
C PHE A 386 30.63 3.93 4.26
N GLU A 387 31.12 3.77 5.50
CA GLU A 387 32.37 4.42 5.94
C GLU A 387 33.57 3.99 5.09
N ARG A 388 33.71 2.70 4.77
CA ARG A 388 34.79 2.24 3.88
C ARG A 388 34.77 2.92 2.51
N THR A 389 33.60 3.12 1.94
CA THR A 389 33.44 3.76 0.62
C THR A 389 33.80 5.26 0.68
N LEU A 390 33.46 5.93 1.78
CA LEU A 390 33.78 7.33 2.03
C LEU A 390 35.27 7.54 2.29
N HIS A 391 35.91 6.63 3.04
CA HIS A 391 37.36 6.61 3.25
C HIS A 391 38.14 6.30 1.97
N LEU A 392 37.66 5.38 1.13
CA LEU A 392 38.28 5.04 -0.17
C LEU A 392 38.25 6.21 -1.16
N ASN A 393 37.18 7.01 -1.16
CA ASN A 393 37.11 8.22 -2.01
C ASN A 393 38.05 9.33 -1.49
N ASN A 394 38.15 9.51 -0.17
CA ASN A 394 39.10 10.44 0.44
C ASN A 394 40.58 10.03 0.23
N GLU A 395 40.88 8.74 0.12
CA GLU A 395 42.23 8.24 -0.21
C GLU A 395 42.59 8.41 -1.69
N LYS A 396 41.60 8.33 -2.60
CA LYS A 396 41.81 8.59 -4.03
C LYS A 396 42.07 10.08 -4.32
N GLU A 397 41.41 11.00 -3.61
CA GLU A 397 41.72 12.44 -3.69
C GLU A 397 43.09 12.78 -3.10
N LYS A 398 43.56 12.04 -2.09
CA LYS A 398 44.91 12.25 -1.52
C LYS A 398 46.06 11.70 -2.36
N LYS A 399 45.82 10.77 -3.28
CA LYS A 399 46.87 10.20 -4.15
C LYS A 399 47.16 11.00 -5.42
N THR A 400 46.37 12.01 -5.76
CA THR A 400 46.58 12.85 -6.96
C THR A 400 47.46 14.08 -6.72
N THR A 401 47.92 14.31 -5.48
CA THR A 401 48.88 15.38 -5.16
C THR A 401 50.17 14.78 -4.60
N LYS A 402 51.04 14.31 -5.50
CA LYS A 402 52.52 14.38 -5.39
C LYS A 402 53.19 13.49 -6.46
N THR A 403 53.57 14.11 -7.57
CA THR A 403 54.93 14.01 -8.13
C THR A 403 55.19 15.23 -9.00
N MET A 404 55.89 16.23 -8.46
CA MET A 404 56.76 17.09 -9.26
C MET A 404 58.14 16.44 -9.20
N ASP A 405 58.70 16.08 -10.34
CA ASP A 405 60.14 16.03 -10.50
C ASP A 405 60.52 16.69 -11.83
N ASN A 406 61.48 17.60 -11.70
CA ASN A 406 62.08 18.41 -12.76
C ASN A 406 62.86 17.54 -13.75
N VAL A 407 62.63 17.72 -15.05
CA VAL A 407 63.73 17.71 -16.04
C VAL A 407 63.48 18.82 -17.07
N SER A 408 64.46 19.71 -17.17
CA SER A 408 64.59 20.82 -18.10
C SER A 408 65.07 20.34 -19.48
N THR A 409 64.44 20.79 -20.58
CA THR A 409 65.12 21.44 -21.72
C THR A 409 64.17 22.03 -22.77
N GLU A 410 64.50 23.26 -23.17
CA GLU A 410 64.36 23.91 -24.49
C GLU A 410 62.99 24.32 -25.09
N ILE A 411 62.84 25.66 -25.18
CA ILE A 411 61.96 26.52 -26.01
C ILE A 411 62.69 26.65 -27.39
N PRO A 412 62.07 26.81 -28.60
CA PRO A 412 61.24 28.00 -28.88
C PRO A 412 60.18 28.04 -30.03
N ARG A 413 59.17 28.88 -29.75
CA ARG A 413 58.52 29.96 -30.55
C ARG A 413 58.27 29.79 -32.06
N LYS A 414 57.04 30.14 -32.49
CA LYS A 414 56.63 31.33 -33.32
C LYS A 414 55.28 31.05 -34.01
N GLU A 415 54.21 31.81 -33.76
CA GLU A 415 53.82 33.17 -34.23
C GLU A 415 52.91 33.14 -35.48
N VAL A 416 51.69 33.70 -35.30
CA VAL A 416 50.96 34.66 -36.20
C VAL A 416 50.24 33.99 -37.41
N THR A 417 48.97 34.24 -37.75
CA THR A 417 48.27 35.54 -37.95
C THR A 417 46.73 35.43 -37.88
N THR A 418 46.14 36.56 -37.50
CA THR A 418 44.76 37.01 -37.31
C THR A 418 43.90 37.25 -38.57
N ASN A 419 42.57 37.23 -38.40
CA ASN A 419 41.62 38.25 -38.93
C ASN A 419 40.25 38.23 -38.18
N ILE A 420 40.04 39.16 -37.22
CA ILE A 420 39.11 40.33 -37.22
C ILE A 420 37.62 40.05 -37.64
N GLU A 421 36.52 40.39 -36.92
CA GLU A 421 36.23 41.35 -35.83
C GLU A 421 34.84 41.18 -35.16
N SER A 422 34.67 41.82 -33.97
CA SER A 422 33.44 42.35 -33.31
C SER A 422 32.83 41.66 -32.04
N ILE A 423 33.57 41.75 -30.93
CA ILE A 423 33.27 42.40 -29.61
C ILE A 423 31.82 42.42 -29.05
N LYS A 424 31.60 41.81 -27.86
CA LYS A 424 31.20 42.51 -26.60
C LYS A 424 31.32 41.66 -25.31
N ARG A 425 32.31 42.02 -24.49
CA ARG A 425 32.42 42.09 -23.00
C ARG A 425 32.04 40.86 -22.15
N THR A 426 33.07 40.16 -21.64
CA THR A 426 33.02 39.23 -20.51
C THR A 426 33.70 39.87 -19.30
N GLU A 427 32.97 40.02 -18.19
CA GLU A 427 33.54 40.34 -16.88
C GLU A 427 33.98 39.04 -16.19
N THR A 428 35.19 39.08 -15.63
CA THR A 428 35.74 38.08 -14.72
C THR A 428 35.49 38.56 -13.29
N SER A 429 34.86 37.73 -12.46
CA SER A 429 35.21 37.56 -11.03
C SER A 429 34.56 36.30 -10.45
N GLU A 430 35.42 35.31 -10.23
CA GLU A 430 35.56 34.50 -9.00
C GLU A 430 34.47 33.49 -8.58
N THR A 431 34.61 32.30 -9.17
CA THR A 431 34.78 30.98 -8.54
C THR A 431 34.61 30.85 -7.01
N THR A 432 33.52 30.21 -6.59
CA THR A 432 33.51 29.31 -5.40
C THR A 432 32.30 28.34 -5.34
N LYS A 433 31.47 28.26 -6.39
CA LYS A 433 30.27 27.39 -6.41
C LYS A 433 30.39 26.12 -7.24
N ASP A 434 31.43 25.98 -8.07
CA ASP A 434 31.51 24.89 -9.06
C ASP A 434 32.31 23.65 -8.62
N THR A 435 32.98 23.68 -7.48
CA THR A 435 33.76 22.51 -7.01
C THR A 435 32.88 21.50 -6.27
N VAL A 436 31.82 21.96 -5.59
CA VAL A 436 30.88 21.08 -4.85
C VAL A 436 29.90 20.38 -5.81
N SER A 437 29.57 20.99 -6.94
CA SER A 437 28.67 20.42 -7.95
C SER A 437 29.30 19.29 -8.77
N LYS A 438 30.63 19.36 -9.04
CA LYS A 438 31.36 18.33 -9.78
C LYS A 438 31.54 17.02 -9.00
N GLY A 439 31.93 17.09 -7.72
CA GLY A 439 32.04 15.89 -6.88
C GLY A 439 30.71 15.18 -6.66
N LEU A 440 29.60 15.94 -6.64
CA LEU A 440 28.23 15.44 -6.51
C LEU A 440 27.75 14.72 -7.78
N LEU A 441 28.06 15.27 -8.96
CA LEU A 441 27.75 14.66 -10.25
C LEU A 441 28.56 13.39 -10.50
N ASP A 442 29.84 13.35 -10.11
CA ASP A 442 30.67 12.15 -10.27
C ASP A 442 30.21 10.97 -9.39
N LEU A 443 29.67 11.25 -8.18
CA LEU A 443 29.11 10.22 -7.30
C LEU A 443 27.79 9.64 -7.83
N ILE A 444 26.96 10.47 -8.46
CA ILE A 444 25.71 10.04 -9.12
C ILE A 444 26.03 9.28 -10.42
N THR A 445 27.00 9.77 -11.20
CA THR A 445 27.37 9.19 -12.50
C THR A 445 28.07 7.84 -12.33
N ASN A 446 28.97 7.69 -11.35
CA ASN A 446 29.60 6.39 -11.05
C ASN A 446 28.62 5.35 -10.50
N GLY A 447 27.56 5.79 -9.80
CA GLY A 447 26.46 4.91 -9.40
C GLY A 447 25.68 4.39 -10.60
N ILE A 448 25.36 5.26 -11.56
CA ILE A 448 24.56 4.94 -12.75
C ILE A 448 25.36 4.11 -13.77
N ILE A 449 26.68 4.35 -13.93
CA ILE A 449 27.54 3.58 -14.85
C ILE A 449 27.73 2.13 -14.35
N SER A 450 27.70 1.89 -13.03
CA SER A 450 27.80 0.52 -12.48
C SER A 450 26.55 -0.35 -12.71
N SER A 451 25.41 0.27 -13.05
CA SER A 451 24.14 -0.40 -13.31
C SER A 451 23.81 -0.61 -14.80
N ASN A 452 24.63 -0.10 -15.72
CA ASN A 452 24.40 -0.20 -17.18
C ASN A 452 25.62 -0.74 -17.94
N SER A 453 26.10 -1.93 -17.59
CA SER A 453 26.96 -2.71 -18.50
C SER A 453 26.33 -4.04 -18.86
N THR A 454 25.78 -4.10 -20.07
CA THR A 454 25.41 -5.32 -20.77
C THR A 454 26.68 -6.14 -21.01
N THR A 455 26.95 -7.16 -20.19
CA THR A 455 27.95 -8.18 -20.55
C THR A 455 27.25 -9.39 -21.15
N LYS A 456 27.33 -9.50 -22.48
CA LYS A 456 27.10 -10.74 -23.21
C LYS A 456 28.11 -11.78 -22.72
N PHE A 457 27.66 -12.85 -22.07
CA PHE A 457 28.45 -14.07 -21.97
C PHE A 457 27.97 -15.06 -23.04
N VAL A 458 28.86 -15.29 -24.02
CA VAL A 458 28.78 -16.36 -25.00
C VAL A 458 29.03 -17.68 -24.28
N ILE A 459 28.07 -18.60 -24.35
CA ILE A 459 28.23 -19.99 -23.89
C ILE A 459 29.14 -20.72 -24.88
N LYS A 460 30.34 -21.12 -24.45
CA LYS A 460 31.07 -22.24 -25.04
C LYS A 460 30.98 -23.42 -24.08
N LYS A 461 30.37 -24.52 -24.56
CA LYS A 461 30.34 -25.85 -23.92
C LYS A 461 31.75 -26.32 -23.57
N GLN A 462 31.96 -26.85 -22.35
CA GLN A 462 32.75 -28.05 -22.13
C GLN A 462 32.41 -28.74 -20.80
N GLU A 463 32.76 -30.03 -20.73
CA GLU A 463 32.11 -31.13 -20.03
C GLU A 463 32.19 -31.18 -18.49
N PHE A 464 31.23 -31.94 -17.95
CA PHE A 464 31.14 -32.47 -16.59
C PHE A 464 32.41 -33.24 -16.16
N THR A 465 32.84 -33.03 -14.92
CA THR A 465 33.51 -34.06 -14.10
C THR A 465 33.00 -33.99 -12.66
N GLU A 466 32.68 -35.16 -12.11
CA GLU A 466 32.03 -35.41 -10.82
C GLU A 466 32.82 -34.90 -9.60
N PRO A 467 32.17 -34.56 -8.47
CA PRO A 467 32.81 -34.56 -7.16
C PRO A 467 32.66 -35.92 -6.46
N THR A 468 33.80 -36.47 -6.07
CA THR A 468 34.04 -37.70 -5.33
C THR A 468 33.35 -37.74 -3.96
N GLN A 469 32.81 -38.91 -3.62
CA GLN A 469 32.23 -39.28 -2.33
C GLN A 469 33.22 -39.15 -1.16
N SER A 470 32.74 -38.70 0.01
CA SER A 470 33.25 -39.18 1.30
C SER A 470 32.09 -39.51 2.25
N LYS A 471 32.18 -40.70 2.86
CA LYS A 471 31.21 -41.35 3.74
C LYS A 471 31.69 -41.33 5.19
N LEU A 472 30.72 -41.65 6.08
CA LEU A 472 30.76 -42.13 7.48
C LEU A 472 30.40 -41.06 8.53
N LYS A 473 29.53 -41.30 9.53
CA LYS A 473 28.92 -42.55 10.03
C LYS A 473 27.66 -42.24 10.87
N ARG A 474 26.78 -43.24 10.96
CA ARG A 474 25.49 -43.32 11.66
C ARG A 474 25.71 -44.02 13.00
N SER A 475 25.18 -43.49 14.11
CA SER A 475 24.81 -44.27 15.30
C SER A 475 23.76 -43.52 16.13
N ASP A 476 22.73 -44.29 16.52
CA ASP A 476 21.76 -44.09 17.60
C ASP A 476 20.57 -43.16 17.27
N LEU A 477 19.41 -43.64 16.76
CA LEU A 477 18.39 -44.53 17.40
C LEU A 477 18.03 -43.98 18.81
N ASP A 478 16.78 -43.71 19.21
CA ASP A 478 15.51 -44.28 18.77
C ASP A 478 14.29 -43.49 19.35
N LEU A 479 13.15 -43.68 18.67
CA LEU A 479 11.76 -43.83 19.18
C LEU A 479 10.96 -42.71 19.91
N ALA A 480 10.05 -42.10 19.13
CA ALA A 480 8.58 -42.30 19.14
C ALA A 480 7.63 -41.80 20.27
N THR A 481 6.44 -41.43 19.77
CA THR A 481 5.06 -41.43 20.32
C THR A 481 4.51 -40.24 21.13
N ASN A 482 3.57 -39.52 20.47
CA ASN A 482 2.41 -38.73 20.97
C ASN A 482 1.53 -39.50 22.00
N PRO A 483 0.39 -38.97 22.50
CA PRO A 483 0.01 -37.65 23.07
C PRO A 483 -0.85 -37.79 24.37
N GLN A 484 -1.03 -36.76 25.24
CA GLN A 484 -2.32 -36.53 25.97
C GLN A 484 -2.35 -35.30 26.91
N LYS A 485 -3.53 -34.68 26.90
CA LYS A 485 -4.19 -33.77 27.88
C LYS A 485 -3.70 -33.83 29.33
N ASN A 486 -3.50 -32.67 29.97
CA ASN A 486 -4.44 -32.15 30.98
C ASN A 486 -4.07 -30.77 31.52
N SER A 487 -5.14 -30.05 31.86
CA SER A 487 -5.26 -28.82 32.66
C SER A 487 -4.44 -28.79 33.95
N ASN A 488 -3.86 -27.64 34.30
CA ASN A 488 -4.32 -26.85 35.45
C ASN A 488 -3.49 -25.57 35.69
N MET A 489 -4.25 -24.56 36.09
CA MET A 489 -3.90 -23.28 36.67
C MET A 489 -3.09 -23.44 37.97
N THR A 490 -1.90 -22.83 38.09
CA THR A 490 -1.43 -22.28 39.37
C THR A 490 -0.38 -21.20 39.19
N ARG A 491 -0.65 -20.07 39.87
CA ARG A 491 0.23 -18.94 40.12
C ARG A 491 1.18 -19.31 41.25
N THR A 492 2.49 -19.14 41.06
CA THR A 492 3.47 -19.10 42.15
C THR A 492 4.55 -18.07 41.84
N ASP A 493 4.52 -17.00 42.64
CA ASP A 493 5.63 -16.07 42.84
C ASP A 493 6.80 -16.81 43.49
N ILE A 494 8.00 -16.74 42.90
CA ILE A 494 9.26 -17.01 43.60
C ILE A 494 10.28 -15.92 43.23
N LYS A 495 10.84 -15.34 44.29
CA LYS A 495 11.84 -14.29 44.36
C LYS A 495 13.17 -14.68 43.70
N GLU A 496 13.87 -13.63 43.28
CA GLU A 496 15.24 -13.57 42.79
C GLU A 496 16.24 -14.43 43.60
N GLN A 497 17.09 -15.19 42.90
CA GLN A 497 18.54 -14.99 42.89
C GLN A 497 19.24 -15.90 41.86
N GLY A 498 19.94 -15.27 40.90
CA GLY A 498 21.26 -15.71 40.43
C GLY A 498 21.39 -16.85 39.41
N VAL A 499 21.07 -16.61 38.13
CA VAL A 499 21.82 -17.19 36.99
C VAL A 499 21.93 -16.13 35.89
N THR A 500 23.17 -15.85 35.47
CA THR A 500 23.58 -14.84 34.49
C THR A 500 22.90 -15.01 33.13
N LYS A 501 22.15 -13.99 32.69
CA LYS A 501 21.64 -13.85 31.31
C LYS A 501 22.76 -13.42 30.34
N PRO A 502 22.73 -13.83 29.06
CA PRO A 502 23.50 -13.19 28.01
C PRO A 502 22.95 -11.78 27.76
N THR A 503 23.87 -10.82 27.65
CA THR A 503 23.62 -9.39 27.50
C THR A 503 22.82 -9.10 26.22
N GLN A 504 21.54 -8.72 26.36
CA GLN A 504 20.80 -8.06 25.28
C GLN A 504 21.33 -6.64 25.12
N PHE A 505 22.14 -6.42 24.07
CA PHE A 505 22.49 -5.09 23.60
C PHE A 505 21.23 -4.40 23.04
N THR A 506 20.75 -3.35 23.70
CA THR A 506 19.56 -2.61 23.29
C THR A 506 19.93 -1.45 22.35
N SER A 507 19.48 -1.58 21.09
CA SER A 507 19.67 -0.63 19.98
C SER A 507 19.21 0.81 20.27
N GLY A 508 18.29 1.01 21.23
CA GLY A 508 17.80 2.33 21.63
C GLY A 508 18.87 3.22 22.31
N GLN A 509 19.82 2.63 23.05
CA GLN A 509 20.89 3.40 23.70
C GLN A 509 21.95 3.90 22.69
N ILE A 510 22.19 3.14 21.62
CA ILE A 510 23.14 3.52 20.57
C ILE A 510 22.60 4.71 19.77
N PHE A 511 21.30 4.70 19.42
CA PHE A 511 20.65 5.78 18.68
C PHE A 511 20.62 7.09 19.49
N SER A 512 20.26 7.00 20.79
CA SER A 512 20.27 8.16 21.70
C SER A 512 21.67 8.74 21.90
N ASN A 513 22.70 7.88 22.01
CA ASN A 513 24.09 8.33 22.16
C ASN A 513 24.62 8.99 20.87
N LEU A 514 24.26 8.50 19.70
CA LEU A 514 24.65 9.08 18.40
C LEU A 514 24.02 10.47 18.18
N VAL A 515 22.74 10.63 18.48
CA VAL A 515 22.06 11.93 18.41
C VAL A 515 22.68 12.91 19.41
N SER A 516 22.98 12.46 20.63
CA SER A 516 23.63 13.27 21.66
C SER A 516 25.05 13.70 21.26
N MET A 517 25.82 12.81 20.63
CA MET A 517 27.17 13.11 20.11
C MET A 517 27.12 14.09 18.93
N SER A 518 26.16 13.94 18.01
CA SER A 518 25.97 14.85 16.88
C SER A 518 25.60 16.26 17.33
N ILE A 519 24.70 16.39 18.33
CA ILE A 519 24.36 17.69 18.93
C ILE A 519 25.59 18.31 19.61
N LYS A 520 26.40 17.49 20.31
CA LYS A 520 27.61 17.95 21.00
C LYS A 520 28.68 18.45 20.03
N GLU A 521 28.91 17.76 18.92
CA GLU A 521 29.85 18.17 17.87
C GLU A 521 29.36 19.38 17.06
N SER A 522 28.06 19.48 16.79
CA SER A 522 27.46 20.67 16.16
C SER A 522 27.62 21.93 17.04
N ASN A 523 27.43 21.79 18.36
CA ASN A 523 27.66 22.89 19.30
C ASN A 523 29.14 23.27 19.42
N LYS A 524 30.06 22.30 19.32
CA LYS A 524 31.51 22.53 19.33
C LYS A 524 31.99 23.26 18.05
N LEU A 525 31.43 22.89 16.90
CA LEU A 525 31.66 23.59 15.62
C LEU A 525 31.12 25.03 15.63
N ARG A 526 30.01 25.29 16.33
CA ARG A 526 29.47 26.65 16.52
C ARG A 526 30.30 27.50 17.48
N GLN A 527 30.86 26.92 18.55
CA GLN A 527 31.79 27.63 19.45
C GLN A 527 33.10 28.00 18.75
N ASN A 528 33.71 27.08 18.00
CA ASN A 528 34.94 27.36 17.25
C ASN A 528 34.78 28.48 16.19
N LYS A 529 33.56 28.69 15.67
CA LYS A 529 33.23 29.76 14.72
C LYS A 529 32.97 31.12 15.40
N SER A 530 32.61 31.13 16.69
CA SER A 530 32.53 32.35 17.51
C SER A 530 33.92 32.81 17.96
N ASP A 531 34.79 31.89 18.36
CA ASP A 531 36.15 32.21 18.81
C ASP A 531 37.01 32.77 17.66
N SER A 532 36.82 32.27 16.43
CA SER A 532 37.48 32.82 15.23
C SER A 532 36.99 34.22 14.84
N ARG A 533 35.82 34.67 15.32
CA ARG A 533 35.28 36.02 15.08
C ARG A 533 35.75 37.03 16.12
N ILE A 534 36.13 36.58 17.32
CA ILE A 534 36.64 37.45 18.38
C ILE A 534 38.12 37.79 18.12
N HIS A 535 38.91 36.89 17.52
CA HIS A 535 40.30 37.20 17.13
C HIS A 535 40.44 38.18 15.95
N ASN A 536 39.46 38.26 15.05
CA ASN A 536 39.53 39.19 13.89
C ASN A 536 39.04 40.62 14.20
N ARG A 537 38.75 40.96 15.46
CA ARG A 537 38.23 42.29 15.85
C ARG A 537 39.20 43.16 16.66
N GLN A 538 40.46 42.72 16.85
CA GLN A 538 41.47 43.45 17.63
C GLN A 538 42.50 44.25 16.81
N GLU A 539 42.50 44.17 15.48
CA GLU A 539 43.36 45.02 14.64
C GLU A 539 42.51 45.99 13.84
N LEU A 540 42.38 47.24 14.33
CA LEU A 540 42.15 48.47 13.56
C LEU A 540 42.00 49.64 14.55
N THR A 541 43.13 50.10 15.10
CA THR A 541 43.25 51.46 15.65
C THR A 541 43.54 52.46 14.52
N PRO A 542 42.87 53.62 14.45
CA PRO A 542 43.20 54.65 13.48
C PRO A 542 44.38 55.52 13.98
N GLN A 543 45.37 55.76 13.13
CA GLN A 543 46.38 56.81 13.35
C GLN A 543 45.96 58.10 12.63
N TYR A 544 46.33 59.21 13.29
CA TYR A 544 45.87 60.61 13.18
C TYR A 544 45.81 61.24 11.80
#